data_AF-A0A7W1L502-F1
#
_entry.id   AF-A0A7W1L502-F1
#
_cell.length_a   1.000
_cell.length_b   1.000
_cell.length_c   1.000
_cell.angle_alpha   90.00
_cell.angle_beta   90.00
_cell.angle_gamma   90.00
#
_symmetry.space_group_name_H-M   'P 1'
#
loop_
_entity.id
_entity.type
_entity.pdbx_description
1 polymer ?
#
loop_
_entity_poly.entity_id
_entity_poly.type
_entity_poly.pdbx_seq_one_letter_code
_entity_poly.pdbx_strand_id
1 'polypeptide(L)'
;LGSVQGALGWYMVQSGLIDEPRVSQFRLTAHLGLAFVIFAGMFWCALSLLYPRRPPTAGLDARSARRWGFGIVALVYGMVLSGGLVAGIRAGRAYNTFPLMNGYVAPPEIFMLEPWWSNFFYNMATVQFNHRAIAGLLVLTVPVLWWKIRRDQSASPRARQGVHGLLAMLAIQVALGIATLVSGVPLHVAALHQAGALVLFACALNVAHALR
;
A
#
# COMPACT_ATOMS: atom_id res chain seq x y z
N LEU A 1 -0.53 20.50 -7.14
CA LEU A 1 -0.77 19.16 -6.56
C LEU A 1 -2.19 19.02 -6.02
N GLY A 2 -2.60 19.77 -4.98
CA GLY A 2 -3.98 19.73 -4.47
C GLY A 2 -5.05 20.08 -5.52
N SER A 3 -4.78 21.05 -6.39
CA SER A 3 -5.66 21.39 -7.53
C SER A 3 -5.85 20.23 -8.52
N VAL A 4 -4.80 19.46 -8.80
CA VAL A 4 -4.86 18.27 -9.68
C VAL A 4 -5.66 17.15 -9.02
N GLN A 5 -5.57 16.98 -7.69
CA GLN A 5 -6.42 16.05 -6.94
C GLN A 5 -7.90 16.43 -7.01
N GLY A 6 -8.21 17.72 -6.89
CA GLY A 6 -9.57 18.25 -7.06
C GLY A 6 -10.11 18.00 -8.48
N ALA A 7 -9.31 18.29 -9.51
CA ALA A 7 -9.68 18.03 -10.90
C ALA A 7 -9.89 16.53 -11.18
N LEU A 8 -9.02 15.66 -10.64
CA LEU A 8 -9.17 14.21 -10.78
C LEU A 8 -10.39 13.68 -10.02
N GLY A 9 -10.72 14.27 -8.87
CA GLY A 9 -11.95 13.96 -8.13
C GLY A 9 -13.22 14.35 -8.91
N TRP A 10 -13.22 15.51 -9.56
CA TRP A 10 -14.30 15.90 -10.47
C TRP A 10 -14.42 14.93 -11.66
N TYR A 11 -13.30 14.56 -12.28
CA TYR A 11 -13.26 13.59 -13.38
C TYR A 11 -13.79 12.19 -13.00
N MET A 12 -13.62 11.76 -11.75
CA MET A 12 -14.23 10.50 -11.26
C MET A 12 -15.76 10.56 -11.27
N VAL A 13 -16.35 11.71 -10.94
CA VAL A 13 -17.81 11.87 -10.76
C VAL A 13 -18.49 12.27 -12.07
N GLN A 14 -17.80 13.00 -12.95
CA GLN A 14 -18.34 13.50 -14.22
C GLN A 14 -18.92 12.38 -15.10
N SER A 15 -18.26 11.21 -15.15
CA SER A 15 -18.74 10.07 -15.95
C SER A 15 -20.01 9.43 -15.42
N GLY A 16 -20.35 9.64 -14.15
CA GLY A 16 -21.55 9.10 -13.52
C GLY A 16 -22.84 9.83 -13.88
N LEU A 17 -22.73 10.97 -14.57
CA LEU A 17 -23.85 11.89 -14.86
C LEU A 17 -24.48 11.69 -16.24
N ILE A 18 -23.98 10.75 -17.05
CA ILE A 18 -24.42 10.60 -18.45
C ILE A 18 -24.94 9.19 -18.75
N ASP A 19 -24.23 8.09 -18.44
CA ASP A 19 -24.69 6.73 -18.84
C ASP A 19 -24.41 5.56 -17.84
N GLU A 20 -23.36 5.62 -17.00
CA GLU A 20 -23.08 4.60 -15.98
C GLU A 20 -22.66 5.25 -14.65
N PRO A 21 -23.39 5.08 -13.53
CA PRO A 21 -23.03 5.65 -12.23
C PRO A 21 -21.77 5.03 -11.58
N ARG A 22 -20.99 4.23 -12.32
CA ARG A 22 -19.78 3.55 -11.82
C ARG A 22 -18.52 4.34 -12.15
N VAL A 23 -17.70 4.57 -11.13
CA VAL A 23 -16.35 5.09 -11.31
C VAL A 23 -15.45 3.95 -11.79
N SER A 24 -14.82 4.09 -12.96
CA SER A 24 -13.81 3.15 -13.44
C SER A 24 -12.73 2.90 -12.38
N GLN A 25 -12.33 1.64 -12.20
CA GLN A 25 -11.25 1.24 -11.29
C GLN A 25 -9.95 2.03 -11.53
N PHE A 26 -9.67 2.44 -12.77
CA PHE A 26 -8.49 3.24 -13.08
C PHE A 26 -8.59 4.65 -12.51
N ARG A 27 -9.76 5.29 -12.62
CA ARG A 27 -9.99 6.64 -12.07
C ARG A 27 -9.93 6.62 -10.55
N LEU A 28 -10.60 5.64 -9.93
CA LEU A 28 -10.56 5.45 -8.48
C LEU A 28 -9.12 5.25 -7.99
N THR A 29 -8.39 4.33 -8.62
CA THR A 29 -7.00 4.01 -8.26
C THR A 29 -6.06 5.20 -8.50
N ALA A 30 -6.24 5.93 -9.60
CA ALA A 30 -5.45 7.13 -9.90
C ALA A 30 -5.67 8.23 -8.86
N HIS A 31 -6.92 8.49 -8.46
CA HIS A 31 -7.23 9.48 -7.44
C HIS A 31 -6.68 9.10 -6.07
N LEU A 32 -6.83 7.84 -5.67
CA LEU A 32 -6.23 7.32 -4.45
C LEU A 32 -4.69 7.43 -4.49
N GLY A 33 -4.08 7.03 -5.61
CA GLY A 33 -2.65 7.11 -5.82
C GLY A 33 -2.11 8.53 -5.75
N LEU A 34 -2.80 9.50 -6.36
CA LEU A 34 -2.41 10.91 -6.30
C LEU A 34 -2.59 11.48 -4.89
N ALA A 35 -3.65 11.12 -4.15
CA ALA A 35 -3.81 11.50 -2.74
C ALA A 35 -2.60 11.05 -1.90
N PHE A 36 -2.14 9.81 -2.08
CA PHE A 36 -0.98 9.28 -1.37
C PHE A 36 0.32 9.99 -1.74
N VAL A 37 0.50 10.38 -3.00
CA VAL A 37 1.66 11.17 -3.45
C VAL A 37 1.67 12.56 -2.80
N ILE A 38 0.51 13.22 -2.74
CA ILE A 38 0.38 14.54 -2.09
C ILE A 38 0.67 14.42 -0.60
N PHE A 39 0.07 13.44 0.06
CA PHE A 39 0.34 13.14 1.46
C PHE A 39 1.83 12.88 1.69
N ALA A 40 2.49 12.07 0.84
CA ALA A 40 3.91 11.80 0.96
C ALA A 40 4.74 13.09 0.90
N GLY A 41 4.46 13.99 -0.05
CA GLY A 41 5.16 15.27 -0.16
C GLY A 41 4.98 16.16 1.07
N MET A 42 3.73 16.31 1.54
CA MET A 42 3.41 17.10 2.73
C MET A 42 4.05 16.52 3.99
N PHE A 43 3.89 15.21 4.21
CA PHE A 43 4.42 14.53 5.38
C PHE A 43 5.95 14.55 5.39
N TRP A 44 6.60 14.32 4.24
CA TRP A 44 8.05 14.41 4.11
C TRP A 44 8.57 15.82 4.39
N CYS A 45 7.86 16.86 3.94
CA CYS A 45 8.18 18.25 4.25
C CYS A 45 8.10 18.49 5.77
N ALA A 46 6.99 18.11 6.40
CA ALA A 46 6.81 18.23 7.84
C ALA A 46 7.92 17.51 8.63
N LEU A 47 8.24 16.27 8.26
CA LEU A 47 9.34 15.53 8.89
C LEU A 47 10.69 16.21 8.69
N SER A 48 10.93 16.85 7.54
CA SER A 48 12.19 17.54 7.26
C SER A 48 12.35 18.83 8.07
N LEU A 49 11.25 19.52 8.40
CA LEU A 49 11.23 20.66 9.32
C LEU A 49 11.43 20.22 10.77
N LEU A 50 10.76 19.14 11.19
CA LEU A 50 10.84 18.62 12.57
C LEU A 50 12.17 17.92 12.87
N TYR A 51 12.78 17.27 11.88
CA TYR A 51 14.01 16.51 12.02
C TYR A 51 15.01 16.91 10.92
N PRO A 52 15.66 18.08 11.02
CA PRO A 52 16.65 18.52 10.05
C PRO A 52 17.76 17.48 9.85
N ARG A 53 18.28 17.38 8.62
CA ARG A 53 19.38 16.46 8.32
C ARG A 53 20.60 16.81 9.17
N ARG A 54 21.14 15.81 9.86
CA ARG A 54 22.44 15.91 10.52
C ARG A 54 23.54 15.48 9.54
N PRO A 55 24.77 15.99 9.67
CA PRO A 55 25.91 15.51 8.90
C PRO A 55 26.05 13.98 9.06
N PRO A 56 26.45 13.24 8.02
CA PRO A 56 26.62 11.80 8.13
C PRO A 56 27.64 11.47 9.21
N THR A 57 27.21 10.83 10.30
CA THR A 57 28.12 10.17 11.24
C THR A 57 28.50 8.83 10.63
N ALA A 58 29.80 8.58 10.43
CA ALA A 58 30.30 7.37 9.77
C ALA A 58 29.72 6.09 10.40
N GLY A 59 28.97 5.31 9.60
CA GLY A 59 28.37 4.04 10.01
C GLY A 59 27.39 3.49 8.96
N LEU A 60 27.65 2.24 8.52
CA LEU A 60 27.01 1.46 7.45
C LEU A 60 26.86 2.12 6.06
N ASP A 61 26.70 1.26 5.05
CA ASP A 61 26.36 1.62 3.67
C ASP A 61 25.00 2.34 3.63
N ALA A 62 25.01 3.65 3.92
CA ALA A 62 23.84 4.53 3.95
C ALA A 62 23.02 4.42 2.65
N ARG A 63 23.67 4.03 1.55
CA ARG A 63 23.00 3.76 0.27
C ARG A 63 22.09 2.53 0.36
N SER A 64 22.54 1.43 0.97
CA SER A 64 21.73 0.23 1.18
C SER A 64 20.54 0.50 2.11
N ALA A 65 20.76 1.16 3.25
CA ALA A 65 19.67 1.50 4.18
C ALA A 65 18.61 2.39 3.51
N ARG A 66 19.05 3.39 2.74
CA ARG A 66 18.16 4.25 1.95
C ARG A 66 17.39 3.48 0.88
N ARG A 67 18.04 2.56 0.16
CA ARG A 67 17.39 1.68 -0.82
C ARG A 67 16.30 0.83 -0.18
N TRP A 68 16.55 0.25 0.99
CA TRP A 68 15.54 -0.49 1.73
C TRP A 68 14.37 0.38 2.16
N GLY A 69 14.64 1.55 2.75
CA GLY A 69 13.59 2.48 3.18
C GLY A 69 12.67 2.89 2.03
N PHE A 70 13.23 3.38 0.92
CA PHE A 70 12.43 3.76 -0.25
C PHE A 70 11.81 2.56 -0.97
N GLY A 71 12.46 1.40 -0.96
CA GLY A 71 11.90 0.16 -1.50
C GLY A 71 10.62 -0.26 -0.79
N ILE A 72 10.58 -0.19 0.54
CA ILE A 72 9.36 -0.45 1.32
C ILE A 72 8.29 0.60 1.04
N VAL A 73 8.65 1.90 0.95
CA VAL A 73 7.68 2.96 0.59
C VAL A 73 7.05 2.67 -0.78
N ALA A 74 7.85 2.31 -1.78
CA ALA A 74 7.36 1.98 -3.12
C ALA A 74 6.47 0.73 -3.11
N LEU A 75 6.83 -0.29 -2.33
CA LEU A 75 6.04 -1.51 -2.21
C LEU A 75 4.69 -1.27 -1.51
N VAL A 76 4.66 -0.48 -0.43
CA VAL A 76 3.41 -0.08 0.24
C VAL A 76 2.56 0.79 -0.70
N TYR A 77 3.16 1.68 -1.49
CA TYR A 77 2.44 2.42 -2.51
C TYR A 77 1.80 1.50 -3.57
N GLY A 78 2.54 0.51 -4.07
CA GLY A 78 1.99 -0.53 -4.95
C GLY A 78 0.87 -1.36 -4.31
N MET A 79 0.97 -1.65 -3.01
CA MET A 79 -0.10 -2.30 -2.24
C MET A 79 -1.38 -1.46 -2.20
N VAL A 80 -1.26 -0.13 -2.02
CA VAL A 80 -2.39 0.81 -2.05
C VAL A 80 -3.04 0.85 -3.44
N LEU A 81 -2.24 0.92 -4.51
CA LEU A 81 -2.76 0.92 -5.87
C LEU A 81 -3.48 -0.38 -6.21
N SER A 82 -2.91 -1.54 -5.84
CA SER A 82 -3.58 -2.83 -6.04
C SER A 82 -4.88 -2.94 -5.22
N GLY A 83 -4.91 -2.38 -4.00
CA GLY A 83 -6.14 -2.27 -3.20
C GLY A 83 -7.21 -1.40 -3.87
N GLY A 84 -6.80 -0.30 -4.53
CA GLY A 84 -7.69 0.53 -5.33
C GLY A 84 -8.34 -0.23 -6.50
N LEU A 85 -7.57 -1.10 -7.17
CA LEU A 85 -8.10 -1.98 -8.22
C LEU A 85 -9.07 -3.01 -7.66
N VAL A 86 -8.72 -3.67 -6.54
CA VAL A 86 -9.60 -4.62 -5.83
C VAL A 86 -10.95 -3.98 -5.49
N ALA A 87 -10.94 -2.76 -4.94
CA ALA A 87 -12.14 -2.03 -4.61
C ALA A 87 -12.93 -1.64 -5.87
N GLY A 88 -12.25 -1.16 -6.91
CA GLY A 88 -12.85 -0.69 -8.15
C GLY A 88 -13.63 -1.76 -8.92
N ILE A 89 -13.08 -2.97 -9.04
CA ILE A 89 -13.76 -4.10 -9.70
C ILE A 89 -14.51 -5.02 -8.73
N ARG A 90 -14.57 -4.66 -7.44
CA ARG A 90 -15.22 -5.44 -6.36
C ARG A 90 -14.63 -6.86 -6.18
N ALA A 91 -13.36 -7.06 -6.53
CA ALA A 91 -12.66 -8.35 -6.43
C ALA A 91 -12.68 -8.91 -4.99
N GLY A 92 -12.79 -8.04 -3.99
CA GLY A 92 -12.89 -8.41 -2.58
C GLY A 92 -14.08 -9.30 -2.22
N ARG A 93 -15.09 -9.43 -3.09
CA ARG A 93 -16.27 -10.30 -2.90
C ARG A 93 -16.21 -11.63 -3.67
N ALA A 94 -15.16 -11.88 -4.47
CA ALA A 94 -15.07 -13.09 -5.28
C ALA A 94 -14.43 -14.27 -4.54
N TYR A 95 -13.42 -14.01 -3.72
CA TYR A 95 -12.65 -15.05 -3.02
C TYR A 95 -12.54 -14.72 -1.53
N ASN A 96 -13.54 -15.07 -0.73
CA ASN A 96 -13.65 -14.69 0.69
C ASN A 96 -13.04 -15.69 1.69
N THR A 97 -12.21 -16.62 1.19
CA THR A 97 -11.44 -17.57 2.02
C THR A 97 -9.98 -17.12 2.14
N PHE A 98 -9.30 -17.53 3.22
CA PHE A 98 -7.89 -17.25 3.50
C PHE A 98 -7.28 -18.44 4.29
N PRO A 99 -6.00 -18.84 4.05
CA PRO A 99 -5.01 -18.23 3.15
C PRO A 99 -5.24 -18.51 1.67
N LEU A 100 -5.88 -19.63 1.34
CA LEU A 100 -6.20 -20.02 -0.03
C LEU A 100 -7.33 -19.16 -0.61
N MET A 101 -7.43 -19.12 -1.93
CA MET A 101 -8.51 -18.53 -2.71
C MET A 101 -9.43 -19.64 -3.20
N ASN A 102 -10.47 -19.93 -2.42
CA ASN A 102 -11.44 -21.00 -2.65
C ASN A 102 -10.78 -22.38 -2.88
N GLY A 103 -9.79 -22.70 -2.05
CA GLY A 103 -9.03 -23.95 -2.12
C GLY A 103 -7.77 -23.90 -2.99
N TYR A 104 -7.54 -22.82 -3.74
CA TYR A 104 -6.38 -22.68 -4.61
C TYR A 104 -5.39 -21.64 -4.09
N VAL A 105 -4.08 -21.87 -4.29
CA VAL A 105 -3.08 -20.81 -4.08
C VAL A 105 -3.24 -19.72 -5.14
N ALA A 106 -3.36 -20.15 -6.39
CA ALA A 106 -3.68 -19.32 -7.54
C ALA A 106 -4.88 -19.95 -8.25
N PRO A 107 -6.06 -19.30 -8.25
CA PRO A 107 -7.25 -19.88 -8.87
C PRO A 107 -7.06 -20.14 -10.37
N PRO A 108 -7.71 -21.16 -10.95
CA PRO A 108 -7.59 -21.43 -12.39
C PRO A 108 -8.10 -20.26 -13.26
N GLU A 109 -8.89 -19.35 -12.69
CA GLU A 109 -9.44 -18.19 -13.39
C GLU A 109 -8.41 -17.10 -13.75
N ILE A 110 -7.19 -17.10 -13.19
CA ILE A 110 -6.26 -15.94 -13.21
C ILE A 110 -5.77 -15.47 -14.61
N PHE A 111 -5.97 -16.25 -15.66
CA PHE A 111 -5.60 -15.88 -17.04
C PHE A 111 -6.71 -16.17 -18.05
N MET A 112 -7.97 -16.13 -17.63
CA MET A 112 -9.11 -16.43 -18.51
C MET A 112 -9.49 -15.31 -19.49
N LEU A 113 -9.06 -14.07 -19.27
CA LEU A 113 -9.34 -12.97 -20.19
C LEU A 113 -8.29 -12.87 -21.30
N GLU A 114 -8.73 -12.56 -22.52
CA GLU A 114 -7.87 -12.22 -23.66
C GLU A 114 -8.04 -10.73 -24.05
N PRO A 115 -6.95 -10.02 -24.40
CA PRO A 115 -5.55 -10.45 -24.35
C PRO A 115 -5.05 -10.68 -22.91
N TRP A 116 -4.07 -11.57 -22.71
CA TRP A 116 -3.59 -12.01 -21.39
C TRP A 116 -3.33 -10.88 -20.36
N TRP A 117 -2.85 -9.71 -20.79
CA TRP A 117 -2.54 -8.59 -19.90
C TRP A 117 -3.79 -7.93 -19.27
N SER A 118 -4.96 -8.12 -19.88
CA SER A 118 -6.23 -7.59 -19.36
C SER A 118 -6.59 -8.19 -17.98
N ASN A 119 -6.12 -9.41 -17.71
CA ASN A 119 -6.35 -10.09 -16.43
C ASN A 119 -5.85 -9.26 -15.24
N PHE A 120 -4.74 -8.55 -15.38
CA PHE A 120 -4.14 -7.76 -14.30
C PHE A 120 -5.01 -6.56 -13.85
N PHE A 121 -6.04 -6.20 -14.63
CA PHE A 121 -6.86 -5.02 -14.36
C PHE A 121 -8.36 -5.31 -14.28
N TYR A 122 -8.83 -6.33 -15.00
CA TYR A 122 -10.27 -6.61 -15.13
C TYR A 122 -10.68 -7.97 -14.57
N ASN A 123 -9.74 -8.91 -14.37
CA ASN A 123 -10.04 -10.22 -13.82
C ASN A 123 -9.99 -10.18 -12.28
N MET A 124 -11.14 -10.43 -11.65
CA MET A 124 -11.26 -10.42 -10.19
C MET A 124 -10.31 -11.40 -9.52
N ALA A 125 -10.08 -12.58 -10.10
CA ALA A 125 -9.16 -13.58 -9.54
C ALA A 125 -7.72 -13.08 -9.54
N THR A 126 -7.26 -12.57 -10.68
CA THR A 126 -5.89 -12.10 -10.86
C THR A 126 -5.61 -10.86 -9.99
N VAL A 127 -6.53 -9.90 -9.97
CA VAL A 127 -6.39 -8.68 -9.17
C VAL A 127 -6.36 -9.01 -7.66
N GLN A 128 -7.23 -9.90 -7.21
CA GLN A 128 -7.26 -10.34 -5.81
C GLN A 128 -5.99 -11.14 -5.45
N PHE A 129 -5.54 -12.03 -6.34
CA PHE A 129 -4.30 -12.80 -6.18
C PHE A 129 -3.08 -11.87 -6.08
N ASN A 130 -2.93 -10.92 -7.01
CA ASN A 130 -1.83 -9.96 -7.01
C ASN A 130 -1.79 -9.13 -5.73
N HIS A 131 -2.95 -8.67 -5.25
CA HIS A 131 -3.04 -7.93 -3.99
C HIS A 131 -2.57 -8.78 -2.80
N ARG A 132 -2.99 -10.05 -2.72
CA ARG A 132 -2.52 -11.00 -1.69
C ARG A 132 -1.01 -11.29 -1.82
N ALA A 133 -0.49 -11.42 -3.04
CA ALA A 133 0.93 -11.67 -3.28
C ALA A 133 1.81 -10.50 -2.85
N ILE A 134 1.40 -9.26 -3.15
CA ILE A 134 2.09 -8.04 -2.68
C ILE A 134 2.04 -7.96 -1.14
N ALA A 135 0.90 -8.29 -0.52
CA ALA A 135 0.79 -8.37 0.94
C ALA A 135 1.78 -9.39 1.52
N GLY A 136 1.92 -10.56 0.89
CA GLY A 136 2.92 -11.56 1.24
C GLY A 136 4.35 -11.02 1.15
N LEU A 137 4.67 -10.29 0.08
CA LEU A 137 5.99 -9.67 -0.07
C LEU A 137 6.27 -8.63 1.04
N LEU A 138 5.27 -7.85 1.47
CA LEU A 138 5.41 -6.94 2.62
C LEU A 138 5.63 -7.70 3.93
N VAL A 139 4.87 -8.77 4.16
CA VAL A 139 5.02 -9.66 5.33
C VAL A 139 6.43 -10.28 5.40
N LEU A 140 7.10 -10.48 4.27
CA LEU A 140 8.48 -10.97 4.25
C LEU A 140 9.50 -9.83 4.40
N THR A 141 9.35 -8.75 3.64
CA THR A 141 10.36 -7.70 3.52
C THR A 141 10.42 -6.74 4.71
N VAL A 142 9.28 -6.43 5.35
CA VAL A 142 9.25 -5.53 6.52
C VAL A 142 9.93 -6.13 7.74
N PRO A 143 9.72 -7.41 8.12
CA PRO A 143 10.51 -8.05 9.17
C PRO A 143 12.01 -8.11 8.87
N VAL A 144 12.39 -8.31 7.60
CA VAL A 144 13.80 -8.26 7.18
C VAL A 144 14.40 -6.86 7.42
N LEU A 145 13.69 -5.81 7.03
CA LEU A 145 14.11 -4.43 7.31
C LEU A 145 14.20 -4.15 8.82
N TRP A 146 13.19 -4.59 9.57
CA TRP A 146 13.16 -4.50 11.03
C TRP A 146 14.39 -5.14 11.66
N TRP A 147 14.73 -6.37 11.26
CA TRP A 147 15.89 -7.10 11.78
C TRP A 147 17.21 -6.41 11.43
N LYS A 148 17.35 -5.92 10.19
CA LYS A 148 18.54 -5.15 9.75
C LYS A 148 18.77 -3.90 10.61
N ILE A 149 17.72 -3.10 10.83
CA ILE A 149 17.82 -1.86 11.62
C ILE A 149 18.02 -2.14 13.11
N ARG A 150 17.48 -3.24 13.62
CA ARG A 150 17.70 -3.68 15.01
C ARG A 150 19.13 -4.12 15.29
N ARG A 151 19.80 -4.73 14.30
CA ARG A 151 21.20 -5.16 14.42
C ARG A 151 22.22 -4.06 14.13
N ASP A 152 21.79 -3.01 13.43
CA ASP A 152 22.63 -1.86 13.14
C ASP A 152 22.83 -0.99 14.39
N GLN A 153 24.05 -1.01 14.93
CA GLN A 153 24.44 -0.20 16.09
C GLN A 153 24.47 1.30 15.79
N SER A 154 24.66 1.68 14.51
CA SER A 154 24.67 3.06 14.05
C SER A 154 23.27 3.63 13.76
N ALA A 155 22.24 2.78 13.70
CA ALA A 155 20.87 3.21 13.45
C ALA A 155 20.37 4.18 14.53
N SER A 156 19.80 5.30 14.09
CA SER A 156 19.25 6.33 15.00
C SER A 156 18.11 5.77 15.86
N PRO A 157 17.89 6.30 17.09
CA PRO A 157 16.76 5.90 17.93
C PRO A 157 15.40 6.03 17.21
N ARG A 158 15.26 7.05 16.38
CA ARG A 158 14.06 7.29 15.56
C ARG A 158 13.85 6.21 14.49
N ALA A 159 14.92 5.77 13.82
CA ALA A 159 14.82 4.66 12.86
C ALA A 159 14.42 3.36 13.57
N ARG A 160 15.02 3.07 14.74
CA ARG A 160 14.70 1.90 15.57
C ARG A 160 13.24 1.90 16.05
N GLN A 161 12.77 3.00 16.62
CA GLN A 161 11.37 3.13 17.03
C GLN A 161 10.42 3.07 15.83
N GLY A 162 10.80 3.72 14.71
CA GLY A 162 10.03 3.73 13.48
C GLY A 162 9.78 2.34 12.91
N VAL A 163 10.77 1.45 12.90
CA VAL A 163 10.58 0.08 12.40
C VAL A 163 9.69 -0.78 13.30
N HIS A 164 9.64 -0.52 14.61
CA HIS A 164 8.67 -1.17 15.49
C HIS A 164 7.24 -0.76 15.13
N GLY A 165 7.02 0.54 14.95
CA GLY A 165 5.72 1.06 14.52
C GLY A 165 5.31 0.52 13.14
N LEU A 166 6.24 0.47 12.19
CA LEU A 166 6.00 -0.10 10.86
C LEU A 166 5.60 -1.58 10.93
N LEU A 167 6.32 -2.40 11.71
CA LEU A 167 6.03 -3.82 11.86
C LEU A 167 4.68 -4.05 12.55
N ALA A 168 4.39 -3.32 13.62
CA ALA A 168 3.12 -3.41 14.34
C ALA A 168 1.95 -3.00 13.44
N MET A 169 2.07 -1.88 12.72
CA MET A 169 1.04 -1.42 11.81
C MET A 169 0.84 -2.39 10.64
N LEU A 170 1.91 -3.03 10.14
CA LEU A 170 1.78 -4.08 9.12
C LEU A 170 0.94 -5.25 9.64
N ALA A 171 1.18 -5.72 10.87
CA ALA A 171 0.43 -6.81 11.47
C ALA A 171 -1.05 -6.46 11.63
N ILE A 172 -1.35 -5.26 12.15
CA ILE A 172 -2.72 -4.72 12.23
C ILE A 172 -3.35 -4.71 10.83
N GLN A 173 -2.57 -4.30 9.83
CA GLN A 173 -3.11 -4.10 8.51
C GLN A 173 -3.38 -5.39 7.74
N VAL A 174 -2.55 -6.42 7.94
CA VAL A 174 -2.82 -7.77 7.47
C VAL A 174 -4.08 -8.32 8.15
N ALA A 175 -4.24 -8.14 9.46
CA ALA A 175 -5.45 -8.56 10.18
C ALA A 175 -6.71 -7.86 9.65
N LEU A 176 -6.66 -6.54 9.41
CA LEU A 176 -7.76 -5.78 8.82
C LEU A 176 -8.08 -6.22 7.38
N GLY A 177 -7.05 -6.54 6.58
CA GLY A 177 -7.24 -7.05 5.21
C GLY A 177 -7.92 -8.42 5.19
N ILE A 178 -7.46 -9.34 6.04
CA ILE A 178 -8.09 -10.66 6.22
C ILE A 178 -9.51 -10.51 6.76
N ALA A 179 -9.74 -9.64 7.75
CA ALA A 179 -11.07 -9.39 8.29
C ALA A 179 -12.01 -8.83 7.22
N THR A 180 -11.57 -7.82 6.45
CA THR A 180 -12.35 -7.24 5.33
C THR A 180 -12.75 -8.31 4.33
N LEU A 181 -11.82 -9.20 4.00
CA LEU A 181 -12.04 -10.30 3.07
C LEU A 181 -13.03 -11.33 3.62
N VAL A 182 -12.75 -11.94 4.78
CA VAL A 182 -13.53 -13.06 5.31
C VAL A 182 -14.95 -12.64 5.71
N SER A 183 -15.14 -11.39 6.11
CA SER A 183 -16.47 -10.85 6.46
C SER A 183 -17.30 -10.35 5.26
N GLY A 184 -16.82 -10.51 4.01
CA GLY A 184 -17.59 -10.13 2.82
C GLY A 184 -17.57 -8.63 2.48
N VAL A 185 -16.50 -7.93 2.87
CA VAL A 185 -16.28 -6.49 2.62
C VAL A 185 -17.34 -5.58 3.26
N PRO A 186 -17.60 -5.69 4.57
CA PRO A 186 -18.44 -4.73 5.27
C PRO A 186 -17.77 -3.35 5.26
N LEU A 187 -18.57 -2.31 5.00
CA LEU A 187 -18.06 -0.97 4.71
C LEU A 187 -17.14 -0.43 5.80
N HIS A 188 -17.49 -0.61 7.07
CA HIS A 188 -16.71 -0.07 8.20
C HIS A 188 -15.33 -0.75 8.33
N VAL A 189 -15.23 -2.07 8.12
CA VAL A 189 -13.94 -2.77 8.15
C VAL A 189 -13.10 -2.43 6.92
N ALA A 190 -13.73 -2.36 5.74
CA ALA A 190 -13.05 -1.94 4.50
C ALA A 190 -12.52 -0.50 4.59
N ALA A 191 -13.30 0.42 5.17
CA ALA A 191 -12.87 1.79 5.40
C ALA A 191 -11.74 1.88 6.43
N LEU A 192 -11.82 1.10 7.52
CA LEU A 192 -10.74 1.02 8.50
C LEU A 192 -9.46 0.44 7.90
N HIS A 193 -9.58 -0.57 7.04
CA HIS A 193 -8.45 -1.10 6.27
C HIS A 193 -7.86 -0.02 5.35
N GLN A 194 -8.67 0.72 4.59
CA GLN A 194 -8.15 1.80 3.75
C GLN A 194 -7.46 2.92 4.57
N ALA A 195 -8.03 3.31 5.71
CA ALA A 195 -7.43 4.29 6.62
C ALA A 195 -6.11 3.77 7.22
N GLY A 196 -6.08 2.50 7.63
CA GLY A 196 -4.87 1.83 8.11
C GLY A 196 -3.76 1.79 7.06
N ALA A 197 -4.09 1.79 5.76
CA ALA A 197 -3.10 1.78 4.69
C ALA A 197 -2.35 3.12 4.62
N LEU A 198 -3.05 4.23 4.87
CA LEU A 198 -2.42 5.55 5.00
C LEU A 198 -1.48 5.61 6.19
N VAL A 199 -1.88 5.04 7.34
CA VAL A 199 -1.03 4.99 8.55
C VAL A 199 0.21 4.12 8.29
N LEU A 200 0.05 2.94 7.68
CA LEU A 200 1.17 2.08 7.30
C LEU A 200 2.15 2.80 6.35
N PHE A 201 1.61 3.53 5.36
CA PHE A 201 2.40 4.32 4.44
C PHE A 201 3.14 5.47 5.13
N ALA A 202 2.50 6.16 6.09
CA ALA A 202 3.14 7.17 6.92
C ALA A 202 4.28 6.57 7.78
N CYS A 203 4.08 5.38 8.37
CA CYS A 203 5.15 4.66 9.07
C CYS A 203 6.33 4.33 8.15
N ALA A 204 6.06 3.87 6.93
CA ALA A 204 7.11 3.57 5.95
C ALA A 204 7.90 4.83 5.54
N LEU A 205 7.20 5.95 5.27
CA LEU A 205 7.82 7.25 4.99
C LEU A 205 8.67 7.74 6.15
N ASN A 206 8.17 7.60 7.38
CA ASN A 206 8.89 7.98 8.59
C ASN A 206 10.20 7.20 8.75
N VAL A 207 10.17 5.88 8.50
CA VAL A 207 11.36 5.03 8.51
C VAL A 207 12.33 5.44 7.39
N ALA A 208 11.86 5.57 6.14
CA ALA A 208 12.70 5.98 5.02
C ALA A 208 13.36 7.35 5.25
N HIS A 209 12.62 8.29 5.87
CA HIS A 209 13.14 9.60 6.25
C HIS A 209 14.20 9.52 7.35
N ALA A 210 14.01 8.65 8.34
CA ALA A 210 14.98 8.44 9.42
C ALA A 210 16.28 7.75 8.95
N LEU A 211 16.24 7.07 7.80
CA LEU A 211 17.39 6.40 7.17
C LEU A 211 18.10 7.25 6.10
N ARG A 212 17.68 8.50 5.90
CA ARG A 212 18.12 9.34 4.79
C ARG A 212 19.50 9.96 4.98
#